data_AF-A0A323V2B7-F1
#
_entry.id   AF-A0A323V2B7-F1
#
_cell.length_a   1.000
_cell.length_b   1.000
_cell.length_c   1.000
_cell.angle_alpha   90.00
_cell.angle_beta   90.00
_cell.angle_gamma   90.00
#
_symmetry.space_group_name_H-M   'P 1'
#
loop_
_entity.id
_entity.type
_entity.pdbx_description
1 polymer ?
#
loop_
_entity_poly.entity_id
_entity_poly.type
_entity_poly.pdbx_seq_one_letter_code
_entity_poly.pdbx_strand_id
1 'polypeptide(L)'
;RRGAGTLLVPVAADEQEGADLVAEVPEVADWLTGLPGALTLGNYVYADGATNVRVSVAVDALTLRVAAARPELALGFLATPTDVFVVPGEAVDFSVAAYAQRSAAAKLLGRPLRTLSGGRLLRRAYVPGSDPGINDSLVPQQGPNYALAKRLQRWRAAVARAAGTTVSMNVAPPTRTRSVVKNRALAAAYAGAHRFGVEVFEPATSNVLMAALLVHDLHTGGGPAHPHPWQDEAYAAAHGGLWRTPYAPRSALGLAAVLGLGAARG
;
A
#
# COMPACT_ATOMS: atom_id res chain seq x y z
N ARG A 1 16.85 -20.82 16.85
CA ARG A 1 16.85 -19.43 17.38
C ARG A 1 15.55 -19.26 18.16
N ARG A 2 15.57 -18.87 19.44
CA ARG A 2 14.33 -18.53 20.16
C ARG A 2 13.81 -17.21 19.58
N GLY A 3 12.57 -17.19 19.10
CA GLY A 3 11.91 -15.98 18.60
C GLY A 3 11.52 -15.05 19.76
N ALA A 4 11.05 -13.84 19.44
CA ALA A 4 10.54 -12.88 20.41
C ALA A 4 9.13 -13.23 20.94
N GLY A 5 8.59 -14.40 20.58
CA GLY A 5 7.27 -14.85 20.97
C GLY A 5 7.00 -16.30 20.58
N THR A 6 5.79 -16.75 20.86
CA THR A 6 5.29 -18.09 20.50
C THR A 6 4.53 -18.00 19.19
N LEU A 7 4.89 -18.84 18.22
CA LEU A 7 4.11 -19.02 17.01
C LEU A 7 3.03 -20.08 17.27
N LEU A 8 1.76 -19.70 17.13
CA LEU A 8 0.64 -20.62 17.09
C LEU A 8 0.21 -20.80 15.64
N VAL A 9 0.03 -22.05 15.21
CA VAL A 9 -0.42 -22.40 13.87
C VAL A 9 -1.66 -23.28 14.03
N PRO A 10 -2.77 -23.02 13.30
CA PRO A 10 -3.89 -23.94 13.28
C PRO A 10 -3.44 -25.27 12.68
N VAL A 11 -3.88 -26.37 13.26
CA VAL A 11 -3.57 -27.72 12.79
C VAL A 11 -4.89 -28.44 12.56
N ALA A 12 -5.11 -28.89 11.33
CA ALA A 12 -6.29 -29.67 10.97
C ALA A 12 -6.28 -31.05 11.65
N ALA A 13 -7.42 -31.74 11.64
CA ALA A 13 -7.56 -33.04 12.29
C ALA A 13 -6.66 -34.13 11.68
N ASP A 14 -6.22 -33.94 10.44
CA ASP A 14 -5.26 -34.80 9.72
C ASP A 14 -3.79 -34.38 9.92
N GLU A 15 -3.53 -33.57 10.95
CA GLU A 15 -2.22 -33.02 11.31
C GLU A 15 -1.62 -32.05 10.27
N GLN A 16 -2.40 -31.60 9.28
CA GLN A 16 -1.94 -30.59 8.35
C GLN A 16 -1.87 -29.21 9.03
N GLU A 17 -0.69 -28.59 9.01
CA GLU A 17 -0.47 -27.23 9.50
C GLU A 17 -1.03 -26.19 8.52
N GLY A 18 -1.79 -25.23 9.03
CA GLY A 18 -2.38 -24.13 8.27
C GLY A 18 -3.91 -24.24 8.15
N ALA A 19 -4.49 -23.28 7.41
CA ALA A 19 -5.91 -23.26 7.08
C ALA A 19 -6.10 -22.65 5.68
N ASP A 20 -7.07 -23.18 4.93
CA ASP A 20 -7.55 -22.57 3.70
C ASP A 20 -8.57 -21.48 4.05
N LEU A 21 -8.07 -20.25 4.16
CA LEU A 21 -8.90 -19.10 4.49
C LEU A 21 -10.08 -18.88 3.54
N VAL A 22 -10.04 -19.39 2.30
CA VAL A 22 -11.17 -19.25 1.36
C VAL A 22 -12.29 -20.24 1.68
N ALA A 23 -11.95 -21.43 2.17
CA ALA A 23 -12.90 -22.50 2.46
C ALA A 23 -13.33 -22.54 3.94
N GLU A 24 -12.45 -22.15 4.85
CA GLU A 24 -12.53 -22.44 6.29
C GLU A 24 -12.68 -21.17 7.15
N VAL A 25 -13.34 -20.13 6.62
CA VAL A 25 -13.58 -18.88 7.37
C VAL A 25 -14.24 -19.11 8.74
N PRO A 26 -15.29 -19.96 8.88
CA PRO A 26 -15.87 -20.26 10.19
C PRO A 26 -14.87 -20.86 11.18
N GLU A 27 -14.14 -21.89 10.77
CA GLU A 27 -13.23 -22.66 11.61
C GLU A 27 -12.04 -21.79 12.04
N VAL A 28 -11.50 -20.97 11.13
CA VAL A 28 -10.45 -20.00 11.45
C VAL A 28 -10.97 -18.94 12.43
N ALA A 29 -12.22 -18.50 12.32
CA ALA A 29 -12.82 -17.55 13.26
C ALA A 29 -12.94 -18.17 14.66
N ASP A 30 -13.45 -19.39 14.76
CA ASP A 30 -13.62 -20.11 16.03
C ASP A 30 -12.24 -20.33 16.69
N TRP A 31 -11.24 -20.73 15.92
CA TRP A 31 -9.87 -20.86 16.40
C TRP A 31 -9.30 -19.54 16.95
N LEU A 32 -9.43 -18.44 16.19
CA LEU A 32 -8.93 -17.12 16.60
C LEU A 32 -9.64 -16.59 17.86
N THR A 33 -10.95 -16.81 17.96
CA THR A 33 -11.74 -16.31 19.10
C THR A 33 -11.46 -17.08 20.39
N GLY A 34 -11.07 -18.35 20.29
CA GLY A 34 -10.61 -19.17 21.41
C GLY A 34 -9.21 -18.85 21.94
N LEU A 35 -8.43 -18.00 21.25
CA LEU A 35 -7.10 -17.60 21.72
C LEU A 35 -7.19 -16.66 22.93
N PRO A 36 -6.35 -16.86 23.97
CA PRO A 36 -6.34 -16.00 25.15
C PRO A 36 -5.70 -14.63 24.88
N GLY A 37 -6.12 -13.62 25.64
CA GLY A 37 -5.54 -12.27 25.61
C GLY A 37 -6.11 -11.38 24.49
N ALA A 38 -5.68 -10.12 24.45
CA ALA A 38 -6.12 -9.16 23.44
C ALA A 38 -5.62 -9.56 22.04
N LEU A 39 -6.52 -9.48 21.04
CA LEU A 39 -6.23 -9.91 19.69
C LEU A 39 -6.03 -8.69 18.76
N THR A 40 -5.01 -8.77 17.92
CA THR A 40 -4.88 -7.89 16.74
C THR A 40 -4.92 -8.74 15.48
N LEU A 41 -5.91 -8.51 14.61
CA LEU A 41 -6.02 -9.21 13.33
C LEU A 41 -5.32 -8.41 12.24
N GLY A 42 -4.16 -8.89 11.80
CA GLY A 42 -3.42 -8.33 10.66
C GLY A 42 -3.85 -8.93 9.33
N ASN A 43 -4.33 -8.10 8.41
CA ASN A 43 -4.69 -8.52 7.05
C ASN A 43 -3.55 -8.21 6.06
N TYR A 44 -2.76 -9.24 5.76
CA TYR A 44 -1.63 -9.17 4.84
C TYR A 44 -1.77 -10.15 3.65
N VAL A 45 -3.00 -10.59 3.37
CA VAL A 45 -3.25 -11.60 2.33
C VAL A 45 -2.88 -11.05 0.95
N TYR A 46 -2.38 -11.94 0.11
CA TYR A 46 -2.07 -11.67 -1.28
C TYR A 46 -2.11 -12.99 -2.06
N ALA A 47 -2.77 -12.97 -3.21
CA ALA A 47 -2.67 -14.01 -4.22
C ALA A 47 -2.64 -13.39 -5.63
N ASP A 48 -2.42 -14.20 -6.65
CA ASP A 48 -2.44 -13.73 -8.03
C ASP A 48 -3.88 -13.86 -8.62
N GLY A 49 -4.28 -12.89 -9.45
CA GLY A 49 -5.55 -12.94 -10.19
C GLY A 49 -6.81 -12.96 -9.32
N ALA A 50 -7.81 -13.74 -9.73
CA ALA A 50 -9.12 -13.80 -9.06
C ALA A 50 -9.03 -14.33 -7.62
N THR A 51 -8.06 -15.21 -7.33
CA THR A 51 -7.82 -15.73 -5.98
C THR A 51 -7.51 -14.60 -5.01
N ASN A 52 -6.86 -13.52 -5.45
CA ASN A 52 -6.59 -12.36 -4.60
C ASN A 52 -7.88 -11.72 -4.07
N VAL A 53 -8.90 -11.62 -4.93
CA VAL A 53 -10.21 -11.09 -4.55
C VAL A 53 -10.91 -12.07 -3.62
N ARG A 54 -10.90 -13.38 -3.93
CA ARG A 54 -11.53 -14.42 -3.08
C ARG A 54 -10.97 -14.40 -1.67
N VAL A 55 -9.64 -14.40 -1.52
CA VAL A 55 -9.01 -14.37 -0.20
C VAL A 55 -9.22 -13.03 0.52
N SER A 56 -9.30 -11.90 -0.21
CA SER A 56 -9.60 -10.59 0.37
C SER A 56 -11.03 -10.49 0.90
N VAL A 57 -12.00 -11.11 0.21
CA VAL A 57 -13.38 -11.20 0.70
C VAL A 57 -13.48 -12.16 1.89
N ALA A 58 -12.77 -13.29 1.83
CA ALA A 58 -12.77 -14.28 2.90
C ALA A 58 -12.21 -13.71 4.22
N VAL A 59 -11.10 -12.97 4.16
CA VAL A 59 -10.54 -12.28 5.34
C VAL A 59 -11.43 -11.13 5.82
N ASP A 60 -12.19 -10.47 4.94
CA ASP A 60 -13.17 -9.46 5.35
C ASP A 60 -14.32 -10.10 6.16
N ALA A 61 -14.83 -11.23 5.67
CA ALA A 61 -15.84 -12.02 6.38
C ALA A 61 -15.30 -12.58 7.71
N LEU A 62 -14.06 -13.05 7.75
CA LEU A 62 -13.37 -13.45 8.98
C LEU A 62 -13.29 -12.27 9.96
N THR A 63 -12.86 -11.09 9.48
CA THR A 63 -12.73 -9.88 10.29
C THR A 63 -14.04 -9.52 10.96
N LEU A 64 -15.15 -9.55 10.22
CA LEU A 64 -16.48 -9.28 10.76
C LEU A 64 -16.89 -10.30 11.84
N ARG A 65 -16.65 -11.60 11.61
CA ARG A 65 -16.98 -12.66 12.58
C ARG A 65 -16.18 -12.52 13.88
N VAL A 66 -14.87 -12.32 13.77
CA VAL A 66 -13.99 -12.15 14.95
C VAL A 66 -14.34 -10.86 15.69
N ALA A 67 -14.60 -9.76 14.99
CA ALA A 67 -14.99 -8.49 15.62
C ALA A 67 -16.32 -8.59 16.39
N ALA A 68 -17.27 -9.39 15.88
CA ALA A 68 -18.54 -9.62 16.58
C ALA A 68 -18.35 -10.42 17.88
N ALA A 69 -17.40 -11.36 17.91
CA ALA A 69 -17.11 -12.19 19.08
C ALA A 69 -16.12 -11.55 20.06
N ARG A 70 -15.27 -10.62 19.58
CA ARG A 70 -14.20 -9.96 20.34
C ARG A 70 -14.28 -8.44 20.11
N PRO A 71 -15.14 -7.71 20.85
CA PRO A 71 -15.33 -6.27 20.66
C PRO A 71 -14.06 -5.42 20.86
N GLU A 72 -13.07 -5.95 21.59
CA GLU A 72 -11.76 -5.34 21.82
C GLU A 72 -10.75 -5.57 20.68
N LEU A 73 -11.13 -6.28 19.62
CA LEU A 73 -10.27 -6.58 18.48
C LEU A 73 -9.67 -5.31 17.88
N ALA A 74 -8.35 -5.28 17.75
CA ALA A 74 -7.66 -4.30 16.93
C ALA A 74 -7.37 -4.86 15.53
N LEU A 75 -7.27 -4.00 14.53
CA LEU A 75 -7.00 -4.40 13.15
C LEU A 75 -5.72 -3.78 12.61
N GLY A 76 -4.96 -4.55 11.82
CA GLY A 76 -3.74 -4.10 11.15
C GLY A 76 -3.82 -4.29 9.63
N PHE A 77 -3.50 -3.25 8.86
CA PHE A 77 -3.49 -3.27 7.40
C PHE A 77 -2.26 -2.54 6.84
N LEU A 78 -1.80 -2.99 5.68
CA LEU A 78 -0.83 -2.27 4.85
C LEU A 78 -1.52 -1.79 3.58
N ALA A 79 -1.78 -0.48 3.50
CA ALA A 79 -2.30 0.10 2.27
C ALA A 79 -1.20 0.12 1.21
N THR A 80 -1.55 -0.23 -0.03
CA THR A 80 -0.60 -0.18 -1.15
C THR A 80 -0.33 1.28 -1.54
N PRO A 81 0.93 1.67 -1.84
CA PRO A 81 1.22 3.02 -2.28
C PRO A 81 0.81 3.26 -3.74
N THR A 82 0.52 2.18 -4.49
CA THR A 82 0.09 2.21 -5.90
C THR A 82 -1.42 2.11 -6.03
N ASP A 83 -2.13 3.06 -5.42
CA ASP A 83 -3.57 3.25 -5.55
C ASP A 83 -3.87 4.74 -5.74
N VAL A 84 -5.14 5.10 -5.73
CA VAL A 84 -5.61 6.49 -5.76
C VAL A 84 -5.86 6.96 -4.33
N PHE A 85 -5.26 8.09 -3.97
CA PHE A 85 -5.35 8.72 -2.66
C PHE A 85 -5.72 10.20 -2.77
N VAL A 86 -6.50 10.67 -1.80
CA VAL A 86 -6.55 12.10 -1.49
C VAL A 86 -5.29 12.42 -0.69
N VAL A 87 -4.59 13.49 -1.02
CA VAL A 87 -3.31 13.87 -0.40
C VAL A 87 -3.40 15.28 0.17
N PRO A 88 -2.66 15.58 1.26
CA PRO A 88 -2.68 16.91 1.86
C PRO A 88 -2.07 17.97 0.93
N GLY A 89 -2.51 19.23 1.07
CA GLY A 89 -2.01 20.36 0.28
C GLY A 89 -0.48 20.50 0.30
N GLU A 90 0.18 20.19 1.41
CA GLU A 90 1.66 20.19 1.50
C GLU A 90 2.33 19.26 0.48
N ALA A 91 1.71 18.13 0.13
CA ALA A 91 2.25 17.20 -0.87
C ALA A 91 2.08 17.78 -2.28
N VAL A 92 0.96 18.48 -2.51
CA VAL A 92 0.69 19.22 -3.75
C VAL A 92 1.72 20.34 -3.94
N ASP A 93 1.94 21.15 -2.91
CA ASP A 93 2.90 22.26 -2.93
C ASP A 93 4.31 21.77 -3.21
N PHE A 94 4.74 20.70 -2.53
CA PHE A 94 6.04 20.09 -2.78
C PHE A 94 6.17 19.62 -4.24
N SER A 95 5.17 18.90 -4.75
CA SER A 95 5.18 18.40 -6.13
C SER A 95 5.22 19.54 -7.16
N VAL A 96 4.45 20.61 -6.94
CA VAL A 96 4.41 21.80 -7.80
C VAL A 96 5.78 22.49 -7.81
N ALA A 97 6.39 22.67 -6.64
CA ALA A 97 7.74 23.22 -6.52
C ALA A 97 8.77 22.34 -7.22
N ALA A 98 8.73 21.02 -7.00
CA ALA A 98 9.60 20.06 -7.67
C ALA A 98 9.45 20.12 -9.21
N TYR A 99 8.22 20.26 -9.71
CA TYR A 99 7.99 20.41 -11.15
C TYR A 99 8.60 21.71 -11.67
N ALA A 100 8.46 22.83 -10.97
CA ALA A 100 9.02 24.12 -11.39
C ALA A 100 10.57 24.13 -11.38
N GLN A 101 11.16 23.51 -10.36
CA GLN A 101 12.60 23.48 -10.11
C GLN A 101 13.34 22.37 -10.88
N ARG A 102 12.65 21.57 -11.69
CA ARG A 102 13.29 20.54 -12.51
C ARG A 102 14.45 21.10 -13.35
N SER A 103 15.47 20.27 -13.56
CA SER A 103 16.71 20.67 -14.26
C SER A 103 16.45 21.19 -15.68
N ALA A 104 17.35 22.04 -16.18
CA ALA A 104 17.27 22.57 -17.55
C ALA A 104 17.25 21.42 -18.59
N ALA A 105 18.05 20.38 -18.38
CA ALA A 105 18.03 19.16 -19.19
C ALA A 105 16.65 18.48 -19.19
N ALA A 106 16.00 18.34 -18.03
CA ALA A 106 14.65 17.78 -17.95
C ALA A 106 13.60 18.67 -18.63
N LYS A 107 13.75 20.00 -18.59
CA LYS A 107 12.90 20.94 -19.35
C LYS A 107 13.08 20.76 -20.86
N LEU A 108 14.33 20.63 -21.31
CA LEU A 108 14.69 20.50 -22.72
C LEU A 108 14.22 19.16 -23.30
N LEU A 109 14.49 18.05 -22.61
CA LEU A 109 14.07 16.71 -23.04
C LEU A 109 12.57 16.46 -22.84
N GLY A 110 11.95 17.13 -21.86
CA GLY A 110 10.54 16.93 -21.55
C GLY A 110 9.59 17.47 -22.62
N ARG A 111 9.96 18.56 -23.31
CA ARG A 111 9.15 19.15 -24.38
C ARG A 111 8.92 18.19 -25.56
N PRO A 112 9.95 17.63 -26.22
CA PRO A 112 9.74 16.71 -27.33
C PRO A 112 9.02 15.43 -26.89
N LEU A 113 9.34 14.86 -25.72
CA LEU A 113 8.64 13.69 -25.18
C LEU A 113 7.14 13.96 -24.95
N ARG A 114 6.78 15.14 -24.45
CA ARG A 114 5.39 15.55 -24.31
C ARG A 114 4.73 15.70 -25.68
N THR A 115 5.36 16.37 -26.63
CA THR A 115 4.79 16.57 -27.96
C THR A 115 4.56 15.25 -28.69
N LEU A 116 5.58 14.39 -28.75
CA LEU A 116 5.50 13.09 -29.43
C LEU A 116 4.50 12.12 -28.79
N SER A 117 4.26 12.24 -27.48
CA SER A 117 3.27 11.43 -26.77
C SER A 117 1.85 12.02 -26.78
N GLY A 118 1.59 13.11 -27.52
CA GLY A 118 0.29 13.79 -27.48
C GLY A 118 -0.04 14.35 -26.08
N GLY A 119 0.98 14.78 -25.36
CA GLY A 119 0.90 15.31 -24.00
C GLY A 119 0.65 14.25 -22.93
N ARG A 120 0.77 12.95 -23.22
CA ARG A 120 0.49 11.86 -22.26
C ARG A 120 1.62 11.64 -21.24
N LEU A 121 2.87 11.87 -21.62
CA LEU A 121 4.04 11.70 -20.74
C LEU A 121 4.33 12.96 -19.94
N LEU A 122 5.04 12.83 -18.82
CA LEU A 122 5.58 13.93 -18.01
C LEU A 122 4.55 15.03 -17.69
N ARG A 123 3.30 14.62 -17.41
CA ARG A 123 2.25 15.52 -16.93
C ARG A 123 2.57 15.93 -15.50
N ARG A 124 2.19 17.15 -15.10
CA ARG A 124 2.24 17.54 -13.68
C ARG A 124 1.43 16.54 -12.85
N ALA A 125 1.88 16.24 -11.64
CA ALA A 125 1.11 15.39 -10.74
C ALA A 125 -0.18 16.07 -10.26
N TYR A 126 -0.13 17.39 -10.06
CA TYR A 126 -1.24 18.18 -9.54
C TYR A 126 -1.46 19.49 -10.30
N VAL A 127 -2.67 20.03 -10.16
CA VAL A 127 -2.97 21.43 -10.47
C VAL A 127 -2.45 22.28 -9.29
N PRO A 128 -1.69 23.36 -9.54
CA PRO A 128 -1.24 24.25 -8.47
C PRO A 128 -2.40 24.82 -7.65
N GLY A 129 -2.26 24.84 -6.32
CA GLY A 129 -3.28 25.34 -5.39
C GLY A 129 -4.42 24.36 -5.08
N SER A 130 -4.35 23.11 -5.54
CA SER A 130 -5.31 22.08 -5.11
C SER A 130 -5.10 21.71 -3.63
N ASP A 131 -6.15 21.81 -2.83
CA ASP A 131 -6.16 21.35 -1.44
C ASP A 131 -7.56 20.83 -1.04
N PRO A 132 -7.74 19.51 -0.81
CA PRO A 132 -6.72 18.48 -0.97
C PRO A 132 -6.44 18.14 -2.45
N GLY A 133 -5.32 17.46 -2.69
CA GLY A 133 -4.97 16.93 -4.01
C GLY A 133 -5.47 15.50 -4.23
N ILE A 134 -5.48 15.04 -5.49
CA ILE A 134 -5.73 13.62 -5.84
C ILE A 134 -4.47 13.05 -6.48
N ASN A 135 -3.86 12.07 -5.83
CA ASN A 135 -2.74 11.32 -6.39
C ASN A 135 -3.26 10.04 -7.05
N ASP A 136 -3.14 9.93 -8.37
CA ASP A 136 -3.39 8.70 -9.10
C ASP A 136 -2.06 7.95 -9.35
N SER A 137 -1.71 7.08 -8.38
CA SER A 137 -0.60 6.13 -8.47
C SER A 137 -1.06 4.73 -8.89
N LEU A 138 -2.30 4.57 -9.37
CA LEU A 138 -2.80 3.28 -9.78
C LEU A 138 -1.95 2.73 -10.93
N VAL A 139 -1.51 1.49 -10.81
CA VAL A 139 -0.72 0.79 -11.83
C VAL A 139 -1.62 -0.19 -12.59
N PRO A 140 -2.12 0.15 -13.80
CA PRO A 140 -3.05 -0.71 -14.54
C PRO A 140 -2.52 -2.12 -14.80
N GLN A 141 -1.19 -2.27 -14.89
CA GLN A 141 -0.51 -3.54 -15.12
C GLN A 141 -0.70 -4.54 -13.96
N GLN A 142 -1.06 -4.08 -12.76
CA GLN A 142 -1.43 -4.97 -11.65
C GLN A 142 -2.83 -5.58 -11.84
N GLY A 143 -3.65 -5.01 -12.73
CA GLY A 143 -4.96 -5.52 -13.11
C GLY A 143 -6.08 -5.19 -12.12
N PRO A 144 -7.35 -5.36 -12.56
CA PRO A 144 -8.52 -4.97 -11.77
C PRO A 144 -8.67 -5.81 -10.49
N ASN A 145 -8.26 -7.09 -10.50
CA ASN A 145 -8.33 -7.95 -9.33
C ASN A 145 -7.44 -7.47 -8.19
N TYR A 146 -6.21 -7.02 -8.50
CA TYR A 146 -5.33 -6.44 -7.49
C TYR A 146 -5.90 -5.14 -6.94
N ALA A 147 -6.35 -4.25 -7.83
CA ALA A 147 -6.95 -2.97 -7.44
C ALA A 147 -8.16 -3.18 -6.51
N LEU A 148 -9.07 -4.10 -6.84
CA LEU A 148 -10.22 -4.42 -6.02
C LEU A 148 -9.81 -5.02 -4.67
N ALA A 149 -8.92 -6.01 -4.67
CA ALA A 149 -8.43 -6.65 -3.44
C ALA A 149 -7.83 -5.63 -2.45
N LYS A 150 -6.99 -4.71 -2.94
CA LYS A 150 -6.39 -3.66 -2.09
C LYS A 150 -7.39 -2.59 -1.67
N ARG A 151 -8.39 -2.28 -2.50
CA ARG A 151 -9.45 -1.35 -2.11
C ARG A 151 -10.36 -1.93 -1.03
N LEU A 152 -10.69 -3.23 -1.08
CA LEU A 152 -11.46 -3.91 -0.03
C LEU A 152 -10.77 -3.79 1.34
N GLN A 153 -9.45 -4.00 1.40
CA GLN A 153 -8.67 -3.84 2.64
C GLN A 153 -8.79 -2.43 3.22
N ARG A 154 -8.65 -1.40 2.36
CA ARG A 154 -8.80 0.01 2.77
C ARG A 154 -10.21 0.35 3.24
N TRP A 155 -11.23 -0.13 2.53
CA TRP A 155 -12.63 0.10 2.93
C TRP A 155 -12.96 -0.53 4.28
N ARG A 156 -12.51 -1.76 4.55
CA ARG A 156 -12.68 -2.37 5.86
C ARG A 156 -12.04 -1.54 6.97
N ALA A 157 -10.81 -1.11 6.76
CA ALA A 157 -10.09 -0.28 7.73
C ALA A 157 -10.85 1.03 8.03
N ALA A 158 -11.30 1.75 7.00
CA ALA A 158 -12.06 2.99 7.15
C ALA A 158 -13.40 2.77 7.87
N VAL A 159 -14.15 1.72 7.50
CA VAL A 159 -15.44 1.39 8.13
C VAL A 159 -15.25 0.99 9.60
N ALA A 160 -14.25 0.16 9.91
CA ALA A 160 -13.97 -0.26 11.28
C ALA A 160 -13.51 0.93 12.14
N ARG A 161 -12.66 1.80 11.61
CA ARG A 161 -12.21 3.01 12.32
C ARG A 161 -13.37 3.96 12.59
N ALA A 162 -14.24 4.18 11.62
CA ALA A 162 -15.46 4.99 11.79
C ALA A 162 -16.43 4.39 12.82
N ALA A 163 -16.41 3.07 13.01
CA ALA A 163 -17.18 2.37 14.04
C ALA A 163 -16.51 2.37 15.43
N GLY A 164 -15.34 3.00 15.58
CA GLY A 164 -14.60 3.10 16.85
C GLY A 164 -13.62 1.95 17.11
N THR A 165 -13.42 1.03 16.16
CA THR A 165 -12.40 -0.01 16.28
C THR A 165 -11.00 0.59 16.18
N THR A 166 -10.07 0.12 17.01
CA THR A 166 -8.64 0.45 16.88
C THR A 166 -8.10 -0.13 15.58
N VAL A 167 -7.66 0.73 14.66
CA VAL A 167 -7.14 0.33 13.34
C VAL A 167 -5.79 0.98 13.11
N SER A 168 -4.79 0.15 12.82
CA SER A 168 -3.50 0.53 12.22
C SER A 168 -3.59 0.32 10.72
N MET A 169 -3.79 1.37 9.93
CA MET A 169 -3.71 1.31 8.47
C MET A 169 -2.75 2.39 7.97
N ASN A 170 -1.59 1.96 7.53
CA ASN A 170 -0.55 2.85 7.02
C ASN A 170 -0.26 2.52 5.55
N VAL A 171 -0.06 3.55 4.73
CA VAL A 171 0.44 3.37 3.35
C VAL A 171 1.88 2.89 3.42
N ALA A 172 2.11 1.65 2.99
CA ALA A 172 3.42 1.03 3.01
C ALA A 172 4.28 1.51 1.84
N PRO A 173 5.62 1.54 1.98
CA PRO A 173 6.49 2.01 0.93
C PRO A 173 6.56 1.07 -0.27
N PRO A 174 6.81 1.61 -1.49
CA PRO A 174 7.26 0.79 -2.60
C PRO A 174 8.48 -0.02 -2.17
N THR A 175 8.39 -1.34 -2.17
CA THR A 175 9.40 -2.22 -1.59
C THR A 175 9.94 -3.21 -2.61
N ARG A 176 11.26 -3.39 -2.68
CA ARG A 176 11.93 -4.33 -3.61
C ARG A 176 11.80 -5.78 -3.15
N THR A 177 10.57 -6.29 -3.07
CA THR A 177 10.31 -7.68 -2.68
C THR A 177 10.53 -8.65 -3.84
N ARG A 178 10.80 -9.94 -3.51
CA ARG A 178 10.93 -11.02 -4.50
C ARG A 178 9.70 -11.11 -5.43
N SER A 179 8.51 -10.95 -4.87
CA SER A 179 7.23 -11.02 -5.59
C SER A 179 7.01 -9.86 -6.57
N VAL A 180 7.67 -8.72 -6.37
CA VAL A 180 7.63 -7.58 -7.29
C VAL A 180 8.70 -7.74 -8.37
N VAL A 181 9.92 -8.10 -7.99
CA VAL A 181 11.05 -8.21 -8.94
C VAL A 181 10.92 -9.41 -9.90
N LYS A 182 10.08 -10.41 -9.60
CA LYS A 182 9.76 -11.49 -10.55
C LYS A 182 9.15 -10.96 -11.85
N ASN A 183 8.46 -9.81 -11.81
CA ASN A 183 7.95 -9.14 -12.99
C ASN A 183 9.01 -8.16 -13.52
N ARG A 184 9.59 -8.48 -14.70
CA ARG A 184 10.68 -7.69 -15.31
C ARG A 184 10.31 -6.22 -15.54
N ALA A 185 9.05 -5.93 -15.89
CA ALA A 185 8.61 -4.56 -16.12
C ALA A 185 8.56 -3.75 -14.83
N LEU A 186 8.05 -4.34 -13.75
CA LEU A 186 8.03 -3.71 -12.43
C LEU A 186 9.45 -3.57 -11.84
N ALA A 187 10.30 -4.58 -12.01
CA ALA A 187 11.70 -4.53 -11.59
C ALA A 187 12.43 -3.35 -12.26
N ALA A 188 12.26 -3.20 -13.57
CA ALA A 188 12.86 -2.09 -14.30
C ALA A 188 12.28 -0.73 -13.89
N ALA A 189 10.95 -0.64 -13.70
CA ALA A 189 10.33 0.59 -13.19
C ALA A 189 10.91 1.00 -11.83
N TYR A 190 11.12 0.03 -10.93
CA TYR A 190 11.70 0.28 -9.60
C TYR A 190 13.17 0.69 -9.69
N ALA A 191 13.94 0.09 -10.60
CA ALA A 191 15.32 0.50 -10.86
C ALA A 191 15.41 1.94 -11.38
N GLY A 192 14.43 2.41 -12.17
CA GLY A 192 14.36 3.77 -12.68
C GLY A 192 13.67 4.78 -11.75
N ALA A 193 12.97 4.33 -10.70
CA ALA A 193 12.06 5.13 -9.89
C ALA A 193 12.73 6.34 -9.22
N HIS A 194 13.96 6.18 -8.74
CA HIS A 194 14.75 7.24 -8.10
C HIS A 194 14.96 8.46 -9.01
N ARG A 195 15.01 8.27 -10.34
CA ARG A 195 15.15 9.38 -11.31
C ARG A 195 13.92 10.30 -11.34
N PHE A 196 12.81 9.86 -10.77
CA PHE A 196 11.57 10.61 -10.64
C PHE A 196 11.27 11.00 -9.19
N GLY A 197 12.25 10.85 -8.27
CA GLY A 197 12.09 11.19 -6.86
C GLY A 197 11.27 10.16 -6.08
N VAL A 198 11.19 8.92 -6.56
CA VAL A 198 10.53 7.82 -5.85
C VAL A 198 11.59 6.92 -5.23
N GLU A 199 11.52 6.75 -3.91
CA GLU A 199 12.36 5.82 -3.16
C GLU A 199 11.70 4.44 -3.09
N VAL A 200 12.49 3.42 -3.42
CA VAL A 200 12.10 2.02 -3.29
C VAL A 200 12.87 1.43 -2.12
N PHE A 201 12.14 1.03 -1.09
CA PHE A 201 12.68 0.57 0.18
C PHE A 201 13.17 -0.88 0.07
N GLU A 202 14.20 -1.19 0.86
CA GLU A 202 14.61 -2.57 1.11
C GLU A 202 13.58 -3.29 2.01
N PRO A 203 13.28 -4.58 1.78
CA PRO A 203 12.27 -5.30 2.56
C PRO A 203 12.46 -5.24 4.07
N ALA A 204 13.71 -5.30 4.55
CA ALA A 204 14.02 -5.18 5.98
C ALA A 204 13.64 -3.81 6.53
N THR A 205 13.85 -2.74 5.76
CA THR A 205 13.49 -1.37 6.16
C THR A 205 11.98 -1.22 6.25
N SER A 206 11.26 -1.69 5.22
CA SER A 206 9.80 -1.68 5.21
C SER A 206 9.22 -2.49 6.38
N ASN A 207 9.74 -3.68 6.65
CA ASN A 207 9.27 -4.52 7.75
C ASN A 207 9.43 -3.82 9.11
N VAL A 208 10.60 -3.22 9.36
CA VAL A 208 10.86 -2.50 10.61
C VAL A 208 9.95 -1.29 10.74
N LEU A 209 9.83 -0.48 9.67
CA LEU A 209 8.98 0.71 9.67
C LEU A 209 7.50 0.36 9.90
N MET A 210 6.97 -0.60 9.15
CA MET A 210 5.55 -0.95 9.25
C MET A 210 5.23 -1.65 10.59
N ALA A 211 6.16 -2.44 11.14
CA ALA A 211 5.99 -3.02 12.47
C ALA A 211 6.03 -1.94 13.57
N ALA A 212 6.93 -0.96 13.47
CA ALA A 212 7.00 0.15 14.41
C ALA A 212 5.73 1.01 14.38
N LEU A 213 5.18 1.30 13.20
CA LEU A 213 3.92 2.01 13.04
C LEU A 213 2.75 1.20 13.62
N LEU A 214 2.67 -0.11 13.35
CA LEU A 214 1.65 -0.97 13.95
C LEU A 214 1.69 -0.91 15.48
N VAL A 215 2.88 -1.05 16.08
CA VAL A 215 3.03 -0.97 17.53
C VAL A 215 2.63 0.42 18.05
N HIS A 216 3.08 1.49 17.39
CA HIS A 216 2.73 2.86 17.76
C HIS A 216 1.21 3.09 17.74
N ASP A 217 0.55 2.68 16.66
CA ASP A 217 -0.90 2.85 16.48
C ASP A 217 -1.67 2.05 17.53
N LEU A 218 -1.28 0.81 17.80
CA LEU A 218 -1.92 0.00 18.86
C LEU A 218 -1.79 0.63 20.26
N HIS A 219 -0.68 1.32 20.55
CA HIS A 219 -0.47 2.01 21.83
C HIS A 219 -1.08 3.40 21.91
N THR A 220 -1.60 3.93 20.80
CA THR A 220 -2.19 5.28 20.71
C THR A 220 -3.66 5.26 20.30
N GLY A 221 -4.31 4.08 20.27
CA GLY A 221 -5.72 3.96 19.87
C GLY A 221 -5.96 4.12 18.36
N GLY A 222 -4.96 3.79 17.55
CA GLY A 222 -4.96 3.95 16.10
C GLY A 222 -4.40 5.29 15.62
N GLY A 223 -3.75 6.07 16.48
CA GLY A 223 -3.29 7.42 16.17
C GLY A 223 -4.41 8.48 16.28
N PRO A 224 -4.16 9.71 15.82
CA PRO A 224 -5.11 10.82 15.96
C PRO A 224 -6.43 10.56 15.24
N ALA A 225 -7.51 11.12 15.78
CA ALA A 225 -8.82 11.10 15.13
C ALA A 225 -8.87 12.22 14.08
N HIS A 226 -9.25 11.87 12.85
CA HIS A 226 -9.42 12.84 11.78
C HIS A 226 -10.89 12.97 11.34
N PRO A 227 -11.32 14.15 10.86
CA PRO A 227 -12.66 14.37 10.32
C PRO A 227 -13.03 13.50 9.11
N HIS A 228 -12.06 13.14 8.27
CA HIS A 228 -12.30 12.43 7.02
C HIS A 228 -11.37 11.21 6.88
N PRO A 229 -11.87 10.05 6.39
CA PRO A 229 -11.08 8.81 6.30
C PRO A 229 -9.79 8.93 5.48
N TRP A 230 -9.75 9.82 4.49
CA TRP A 230 -8.55 10.01 3.69
C TRP A 230 -7.39 10.63 4.49
N GLN A 231 -7.68 11.34 5.57
CA GLN A 231 -6.68 11.91 6.46
C GLN A 231 -6.04 10.81 7.30
N ASP A 232 -6.80 9.79 7.70
CA ASP A 232 -6.25 8.58 8.34
C ASP A 232 -5.30 7.85 7.37
N GLU A 233 -5.63 7.77 6.09
CA GLU A 233 -4.76 7.18 5.06
C GLU A 233 -3.50 8.02 4.79
N ALA A 234 -3.60 9.35 4.91
CA ALA A 234 -2.50 10.27 4.69
C ALA A 234 -1.55 10.39 5.89
N TYR A 235 -2.08 10.21 7.10
CA TYR A 235 -1.30 10.24 8.34
C TYR A 235 -0.23 9.14 8.33
N ALA A 236 1.01 9.50 8.65
CA ALA A 236 2.18 8.61 8.66
C ALA A 236 2.40 7.79 7.36
N ALA A 237 1.83 8.22 6.22
CA ALA A 237 1.95 7.52 4.95
C ALA A 237 3.40 7.43 4.45
N ALA A 238 3.95 6.23 4.38
CA ALA A 238 5.29 5.96 3.86
C ALA A 238 5.27 5.77 2.34
N HIS A 239 4.74 6.74 1.58
CA HIS A 239 4.49 6.60 0.13
C HIS A 239 5.75 6.64 -0.77
N GLY A 240 6.96 6.60 -0.21
CA GLY A 240 8.23 6.59 -0.95
C GLY A 240 8.41 7.76 -1.91
N GLY A 241 7.82 8.92 -1.60
CA GLY A 241 7.87 10.11 -2.48
C GLY A 241 6.81 10.16 -3.59
N LEU A 242 6.02 9.11 -3.84
CA LEU A 242 5.01 9.08 -4.93
C LEU A 242 4.05 10.28 -4.94
N TRP A 243 3.64 10.77 -3.77
CA TRP A 243 2.75 11.92 -3.63
C TRP A 243 3.45 13.28 -3.81
N ARG A 244 4.78 13.29 -3.79
CA ARG A 244 5.61 14.51 -3.82
C ARG A 244 6.44 14.62 -5.10
N THR A 245 6.36 13.63 -5.99
CA THR A 245 7.07 13.67 -7.28
C THR A 245 6.54 14.78 -8.20
N PRO A 246 7.38 15.34 -9.10
CA PRO A 246 6.96 16.42 -10.00
C PRO A 246 5.92 15.98 -11.05
N TYR A 247 5.89 14.71 -11.41
CA TYR A 247 5.08 14.20 -12.51
C TYR A 247 4.01 13.22 -12.03
N ALA A 248 2.85 13.23 -12.70
CA ALA A 248 1.82 12.21 -12.45
C ALA A 248 2.45 10.82 -12.66
N PRO A 249 2.38 9.90 -11.68
CA PRO A 249 3.06 8.61 -11.74
C PRO A 249 2.76 7.85 -13.03
N ARG A 250 1.49 7.81 -13.46
CA ARG A 250 1.07 7.18 -14.73
C ARG A 250 1.75 7.73 -15.99
N SER A 251 2.19 8.99 -15.95
CA SER A 251 2.86 9.67 -17.06
C SER A 251 4.39 9.51 -17.06
N ALA A 252 4.95 8.99 -15.97
CA ALA A 252 6.39 8.84 -15.76
C ALA A 252 6.84 7.37 -15.63
N LEU A 253 5.97 6.47 -15.15
CA LEU A 253 6.31 5.08 -14.82
C LEU A 253 6.81 4.27 -16.03
N GLY A 254 6.22 4.50 -17.21
CA GLY A 254 6.70 3.89 -18.46
C GLY A 254 8.13 4.33 -18.84
N LEU A 255 8.46 5.61 -18.61
CA LEU A 255 9.82 6.13 -18.83
C LEU A 255 10.80 5.58 -17.78
N ALA A 256 10.37 5.47 -16.52
CA ALA A 256 11.16 4.84 -15.46
C ALA A 256 11.53 3.39 -15.82
N ALA A 257 10.58 2.62 -16.37
CA ALA A 257 10.84 1.26 -16.81
C ALA A 257 11.89 1.20 -17.94
N VAL A 258 11.80 2.07 -18.95
CA VAL A 258 12.78 2.12 -20.05
C VAL A 258 14.17 2.51 -19.55
N LEU A 259 14.27 3.53 -18.70
CA LEU A 259 15.54 3.99 -18.12
C LEU A 259 16.16 2.93 -17.20
N GLY A 260 15.34 2.19 -16.44
CA GLY A 260 15.78 1.09 -15.61
C GLY A 260 16.33 -0.10 -16.41
N LEU A 261 15.72 -0.42 -17.55
CA LEU A 261 16.23 -1.45 -18.47
C LEU A 261 17.59 -1.05 -19.08
N GLY A 262 17.77 0.22 -19.42
CA GLY A 262 19.03 0.74 -19.95
C GLY A 262 20.17 0.69 -18.92
N ALA A 263 19.87 1.00 -17.66
CA ALA A 263 20.84 0.98 -16.56
C ALA A 263 21.22 -0.43 -16.08
N ALA A 264 20.40 -1.46 -16.35
CA ALA A 264 20.69 -2.85 -15.99
C ALA A 264 21.49 -3.61 -17.07
N ARG A 265 21.75 -2.98 -18.22
CA ARG A 265 22.48 -3.56 -19.36
C ARG A 265 23.89 -2.97 -19.56
N GLY A 266 24.29 -2.02 -18.72
CA GLY A 266 25.65 -1.49 -18.64
C GLY A 266 26.22 -1.77 -17.25
#